data_AF-A0A6V7IMS1-F1
#
_entry.id   AF-A0A6V7IMS1-F1
#
_cell.length_a   1.000
_cell.length_b   1.000
_cell.length_c   1.000
_cell.angle_alpha   90.00
_cell.angle_beta   90.00
_cell.angle_gamma   90.00
#
_symmetry.space_group_name_H-M   'P 1'
#
loop_
_entity.id
_entity.type
_entity.pdbx_description
1 polymer ?
#
loop_
_entity_poly.entity_id
_entity_poly.type
_entity_poly.pdbx_seq_one_letter_code
_entity_poly.pdbx_strand_id
1 'polypeptide(L)'
;EREKKYMLPLDGLKLRDLEQGFMSRRHLFALFNPEGRNVYKDYKQLELSCETQDDVDSWKASFLRAGVYPEKSTEQANGEGE
;
A
#
# COMPACT_ATOMS: atom_id res chain seq x y z
N GLU A 1 0.85 23.23 -9.41
CA GLU A 1 0.05 22.73 -8.27
C GLU A 1 -0.92 23.84 -7.86
N ARG A 2 -2.22 23.75 -8.19
CA ARG A 2 -3.17 24.87 -7.97
C ARG A 2 -4.16 24.62 -6.83
N GLU A 3 -4.42 23.37 -6.44
CA GLU A 3 -5.19 23.00 -5.25
C GLU A 3 -4.68 21.71 -4.62
N LYS A 4 -4.24 21.80 -3.36
CA LYS A 4 -3.82 20.65 -2.56
C LYS A 4 -5.00 20.15 -1.73
N LYS A 5 -5.53 18.97 -2.09
CA LYS A 5 -6.70 18.39 -1.39
C LYS A 5 -6.37 17.90 0.02
N TYR A 6 -5.21 17.28 0.22
CA TYR A 6 -4.79 16.76 1.51
C TYR A 6 -3.27 16.52 1.53
N MET A 7 -2.66 16.54 2.71
CA MET A 7 -1.29 16.07 2.93
C MET A 7 -1.36 14.87 3.85
N LEU A 8 -0.99 13.69 3.34
CA LEU A 8 -0.98 12.48 4.16
C LEU A 8 0.37 12.36 4.88
N PRO A 9 0.42 12.47 6.22
CA PRO A 9 1.61 12.09 6.96
C PRO A 9 1.85 10.58 6.82
N LEU A 10 3.10 10.19 6.58
CA LEU A 10 3.48 8.81 6.33
C LEU A 10 3.81 8.03 7.62
N ASP A 11 3.96 8.74 8.74
CA ASP A 11 4.34 8.14 10.02
C ASP A 11 3.38 7.04 10.46
N GLY A 12 3.94 5.88 10.76
CA GLY A 12 3.17 4.71 11.19
C GLY A 12 2.31 4.06 10.10
N LEU A 13 2.41 4.49 8.85
CA LEU A 13 1.75 3.79 7.74
C LEU A 13 2.56 2.58 7.28
N LYS A 14 1.85 1.58 6.78
CA LYS A 14 2.40 0.43 6.07
C LYS A 14 1.75 0.27 4.71
N LEU A 15 2.44 -0.47 3.86
CA LEU A 15 1.98 -0.80 2.51
C LEU A 15 1.51 -2.25 2.46
N ARG A 16 0.41 -2.53 1.74
CA ARG A 16 0.02 -3.90 1.42
C ARG A 16 -0.42 -4.01 -0.03
N ASP A 17 -0.24 -5.20 -0.57
CA ASP A 17 -0.81 -5.55 -1.87
C ASP A 17 -2.31 -5.79 -1.75
N LEU A 18 -3.04 -5.46 -2.81
CA LEU A 18 -4.46 -5.74 -2.93
C LEU A 18 -4.70 -6.71 -4.08
N GLU A 19 -5.65 -7.61 -3.90
CA GLU A 19 -6.05 -8.52 -4.96
C GLU A 19 -6.66 -7.74 -6.13
N GLN A 20 -6.20 -8.07 -7.33
CA GLN A 20 -6.80 -7.58 -8.55
C GLN A 20 -8.18 -8.23 -8.73
N GLY A 21 -9.24 -7.44 -8.61
CA GLY A 21 -10.59 -7.93 -8.89
C GLY A 21 -10.70 -8.44 -10.34
N PHE A 22 -11.45 -9.53 -10.54
CA PHE A 22 -11.58 -10.27 -11.81
C PHE A 22 -11.93 -9.43 -13.06
N MET A 23 -12.47 -8.23 -12.90
CA MET A 23 -12.84 -7.32 -14.00
C MET A 23 -11.91 -6.11 -14.14
N SER A 24 -10.98 -5.92 -13.22
CA SER A 24 -10.03 -4.80 -13.25
C SER A 24 -8.76 -5.22 -13.95
N ARG A 25 -8.26 -4.38 -14.86
CA ARG A 25 -6.91 -4.51 -15.43
C ARG A 25 -5.85 -3.72 -14.67
N ARG A 26 -6.24 -3.02 -13.60
CA ARG A 26 -5.33 -2.18 -12.82
C ARG A 26 -4.66 -2.97 -11.71
N HIS A 27 -3.40 -2.63 -11.47
CA HIS A 27 -2.61 -3.13 -10.35
C HIS A 27 -2.85 -2.24 -9.14
N LEU A 28 -3.13 -2.84 -7.99
CA LEU A 28 -3.61 -2.14 -6.80
C LEU A 28 -2.68 -2.40 -5.60
N PHE A 29 -2.46 -1.36 -4.81
CA PHE A 29 -1.84 -1.47 -3.49
C PHE A 29 -2.48 -0.45 -2.55
N ALA A 30 -2.30 -0.62 -1.24
CA ALA A 30 -2.88 0.28 -0.25
C ALA A 30 -1.88 0.74 0.81
N LEU A 31 -2.07 1.98 1.25
CA LEU A 31 -1.50 2.51 2.48
C LEU A 31 -2.51 2.32 3.62
N PHE A 32 -2.07 1.78 4.74
CA PHE A 32 -2.93 1.55 5.91
C PHE A 32 -2.15 1.81 7.22
N ASN A 33 -2.88 2.05 8.31
CA ASN A 33 -2.28 2.11 9.63
C ASN A 33 -2.50 0.76 10.36
N PRO A 34 -1.45 0.05 10.79
CA PRO A 34 -1.56 -1.26 11.43
C PRO A 34 -2.25 -1.23 12.80
N GLU A 35 -2.36 -0.06 13.44
CA GLU A 35 -3.13 0.14 14.68
C GLU A 35 -4.64 0.28 14.41
N GLY A 36 -5.08 0.12 13.16
CA GLY A 36 -6.48 0.27 12.75
C GLY A 36 -6.99 1.71 12.78
N ARG A 37 -6.09 2.69 12.80
CA ARG A 37 -6.44 4.12 12.73
C ARG A 37 -6.85 4.52 11.31
N ASN A 38 -7.61 5.60 11.18
CA ASN A 38 -7.98 6.12 9.86
C ASN A 38 -6.76 6.76 9.19
N VAL A 39 -6.56 6.48 7.90
CA VAL A 39 -5.49 7.06 7.07
C VAL A 39 -5.91 8.41 6.53
N TYR A 40 -7.17 8.52 6.09
CA TYR A 40 -7.73 9.76 5.55
C TYR A 40 -9.22 9.84 5.89
N LYS A 41 -9.64 10.92 6.57
CA LYS A 41 -11.03 11.08 7.05
C LYS A 41 -11.49 9.83 7.81
N ASP A 42 -12.54 9.17 7.34
CA ASP A 42 -13.10 7.96 7.92
C ASP A 42 -12.59 6.66 7.26
N TYR A 43 -11.68 6.79 6.28
CA TYR A 43 -11.13 5.66 5.55
C TYR A 43 -9.93 5.04 6.31
N LYS A 44 -9.99 3.72 6.51
CA LYS A 44 -8.95 2.91 7.16
C LYS A 44 -7.74 2.64 6.27
N GLN A 45 -7.90 2.82 4.96
CA GLN A 45 -6.84 2.66 3.99
C GLN A 45 -6.99 3.65 2.84
N LEU A 46 -5.90 3.90 2.13
CA LEU A 46 -5.88 4.61 0.86
C LEU A 46 -5.44 3.65 -0.23
N GLU A 47 -6.35 3.31 -1.14
CA GLU A 47 -6.09 2.44 -2.28
C GLU A 47 -5.54 3.25 -3.45
N LEU A 48 -4.49 2.74 -4.08
CA LEU A 48 -3.79 3.36 -5.20
C LEU A 48 -3.73 2.34 -6.34
N SER A 49 -3.99 2.80 -7.56
CA SER A 49 -4.03 1.96 -8.75
C SER A 49 -3.05 2.45 -9.80
N CYS A 50 -2.30 1.53 -10.40
CA CYS A 50 -1.44 1.78 -11.54
C CYS A 50 -1.89 0.97 -12.76
N GLU A 51 -1.48 1.41 -13.95
CA GLU A 51 -1.78 0.70 -15.20
C GLU A 51 -0.87 -0.51 -15.42
N THR A 52 0.35 -0.47 -14.89
CA THR A 52 1.35 -1.53 -15.05
C THR A 52 1.91 -1.98 -13.70
N GLN A 53 2.47 -3.19 -13.66
CA GLN A 53 3.15 -3.72 -12.48
C GLN A 53 4.44 -2.92 -12.17
N ASP A 54 5.19 -2.52 -13.20
CA ASP A 54 6.42 -1.74 -13.06
C ASP A 54 6.18 -0.37 -12.39
N ASP A 55 5.04 0.27 -12.65
CA ASP A 55 4.63 1.50 -11.97
C ASP A 55 4.39 1.24 -10.48
N VAL A 56 3.73 0.12 -10.13
CA VAL A 56 3.52 -0.26 -8.73
C VAL A 56 4.86 -0.45 -8.02
N ASP A 57 5.79 -1.16 -8.64
CA ASP A 57 7.10 -1.43 -8.04
C ASP A 57 7.91 -0.15 -7.85
N SER A 58 7.82 0.78 -8.81
CA SER A 58 8.43 2.12 -8.72
C SER A 58 7.85 2.94 -7.56
N TRP A 59 6.53 2.87 -7.34
CA TRP A 59 5.88 3.50 -6.20
C TRP A 59 6.25 2.83 -4.88
N LYS A 60 6.24 1.50 -4.80
CA LYS A 60 6.67 0.75 -3.61
C LYS A 60 8.11 1.10 -3.20
N ALA A 61 9.03 1.20 -4.16
CA ALA A 61 10.40 1.62 -3.90
C ALA A 61 10.47 3.05 -3.34
N SER A 62 9.64 3.95 -3.86
CA SER A 62 9.55 5.33 -3.37
C SER A 62 9.00 5.40 -1.94
N PHE A 63 7.95 4.63 -1.63
CA PHE A 63 7.40 4.51 -0.28
C PHE A 63 8.38 3.89 0.71
N LEU A 64 9.11 2.85 0.30
CA LEU A 64 10.16 2.23 1.10
C LEU A 64 11.24 3.24 1.49
N ARG A 65 11.69 4.06 0.53
CA ARG A 65 12.65 5.15 0.80
C ARG A 65 12.09 6.22 1.73
N ALA A 66 10.77 6.44 1.72
CA ALA A 66 10.09 7.36 2.61
C ALA A 66 9.75 6.75 4.00
N GLY A 67 10.17 5.52 4.28
CA GLY A 67 9.94 4.86 5.58
C GLY A 67 8.60 4.13 5.71
N VAL A 68 7.84 3.98 4.61
CA VAL A 68 6.62 3.18 4.57
C VAL A 68 6.98 1.78 4.08
N TYR A 69 7.02 0.84 5.01
CA TYR A 69 7.42 -0.54 4.73
C TYR A 69 6.22 -1.41 4.36
N PRO A 70 6.41 -2.46 3.53
CA PRO A 70 5.40 -3.49 3.34
C PRO A 70 4.98 -4.12 4.67
N GLU A 71 3.71 -4.52 4.77
CA GLU A 71 3.26 -5.46 5.78
C GLU A 71 4.09 -6.73 5.64
N LYS A 72 4.56 -7.27 6.77
CA LYS A 72 5.23 -8.57 6.73
C LYS A 72 4.17 -9.58 6.34
N SER A 73 4.24 -10.15 5.15
CA SER A 73 3.36 -11.25 4.76
C SER A 73 3.48 -12.33 5.82
N THR A 74 2.37 -12.63 6.51
CA THR A 74 2.27 -13.77 7.43
C THR A 74 2.25 -15.12 6.69
N GLU A 75 2.66 -15.15 5.42
CA GLU A 75 2.60 -16.30 4.50
C GLU A 75 3.94 -17.03 4.32
N GLN A 76 4.85 -16.96 5.30
CA GLN A 76 5.98 -17.90 5.42
C GLN A 76 6.20 -18.30 6.89
N ALA A 77 5.19 -18.91 7.50
CA ALA A 77 5.35 -19.71 8.72
C ALA A 77 4.70 -21.10 8.56
N ASN A 78 4.56 -21.60 7.32
CA ASN A 78 4.23 -22.98 6.99
C ASN A 78 4.94 -23.38 5.69
N GLY A 79 5.91 -24.30 5.78
CA GLY A 79 6.74 -24.82 4.68
C GLY A 79 8.22 -24.79 5.05
N GLU A 80 8.69 -25.72 5.90
CA GLU A 80 9.60 -26.81 5.51
C GLU A 80 11.01 -26.27 5.15
N GLY A 81 12.06 -26.48 5.95
CA GLY A 81 12.46 -27.77 6.47
C GLY A 81 13.05 -28.66 5.38
N GLU A 82 14.04 -28.15 4.62
CA GLU A 82 15.16 -28.90 4.03
C GLU A 82 16.39 -27.98 3.90
#